data_AF-A0A7X9P2K3-F1
#
_entry.id   AF-A0A7X9P2K3-F1
#
_cell.length_a   1.000
_cell.length_b   1.000
_cell.length_c   1.000
_cell.angle_alpha   90.00
_cell.angle_beta   90.00
_cell.angle_gamma   90.00
#
_symmetry.space_group_name_H-M   'P 1'
#
loop_
_entity.id
_entity.type
_entity.pdbx_description
1 polymer ?
#
loop_
_entity_poly.entity_id
_entity_poly.type
_entity_poly.pdbx_seq_one_letter_code
_entity_poly.pdbx_strand_id
1 'polypeptide(L)'
;MLLKKTHFQKGIGGILVLLSLTLILIEYNTIFNDGNTQRYTDYSILLFISRWSIYFVLLLAGLNTFFKAKSTNLFLLLFSLSALLEIYINENYYIIKSIDDFHAYLFLMLSVIALIIAVFNVLKTGQLKVISVVLSIILAGVIVYLPNALITYYF
;
A
#
# COMPACT_ATOMS: atom_id res chain seq x y z
N MET A 1 14.13 -5.50 -29.64
CA MET A 1 13.87 -4.45 -28.61
C MET A 1 12.58 -4.68 -27.80
N LEU A 2 11.54 -5.32 -28.36
CA LEU A 2 10.28 -5.65 -27.66
C LEU A 2 10.42 -6.70 -26.53
N LEU A 3 11.25 -7.74 -26.71
CA LEU A 3 11.48 -8.78 -25.70
C LEU A 3 12.07 -8.23 -24.39
N LYS A 4 13.08 -7.36 -24.45
CA LYS A 4 13.70 -6.73 -23.26
C LYS A 4 12.72 -5.91 -22.41
N LYS A 5 11.78 -5.17 -23.04
CA LYS A 5 10.75 -4.40 -22.32
C LYS A 5 9.78 -5.29 -21.53
N THR A 6 9.50 -6.49 -22.04
CA THR A 6 8.58 -7.45 -21.41
C THR A 6 9.19 -8.09 -20.16
N HIS A 7 10.49 -8.38 -20.18
CA HIS A 7 11.19 -8.93 -19.01
C HIS A 7 11.36 -7.89 -17.90
N PHE A 8 11.62 -6.63 -18.24
CA PHE A 8 11.78 -5.56 -17.25
C PHE A 8 10.48 -5.31 -16.45
N GLN A 9 9.32 -5.25 -17.12
CA GLN A 9 8.03 -5.10 -16.44
C GLN A 9 7.69 -6.30 -15.54
N LYS A 10 7.94 -7.53 -16.01
CA LYS A 10 7.77 -8.73 -15.19
C LYS A 10 8.69 -8.73 -13.98
N GLY A 11 9.93 -8.26 -14.13
CA GLY A 11 10.87 -8.07 -13.02
C GLY A 11 10.33 -7.11 -11.98
N ILE A 12 9.87 -5.91 -12.38
CA ILE A 12 9.26 -4.94 -11.47
C ILE A 12 8.04 -5.54 -10.75
N GLY A 13 7.13 -6.18 -11.49
CA GLY A 13 5.95 -6.81 -10.90
C GLY A 13 6.32 -7.88 -9.87
N GLY A 14 7.31 -8.73 -10.18
CA GLY A 14 7.82 -9.74 -9.25
C GLY A 14 8.43 -9.13 -7.99
N ILE A 15 9.21 -8.05 -8.11
CA ILE A 15 9.79 -7.34 -6.96
C ILE A 15 8.68 -6.77 -6.07
N LEU A 16 7.65 -6.14 -6.65
CA LEU A 16 6.52 -5.60 -5.88
C LEU A 16 5.75 -6.70 -5.13
N VAL A 17 5.54 -7.86 -5.77
CA VAL A 17 4.94 -9.02 -5.12
C VAL A 17 5.80 -9.51 -3.96
N LEU A 18 7.10 -9.69 -4.17
CA LEU A 18 8.01 -10.13 -3.11
C LEU A 18 8.02 -9.15 -1.93
N LEU A 19 8.13 -7.85 -2.20
CA LEU A 19 8.07 -6.82 -1.17
C LEU A 19 6.76 -6.87 -0.37
N SER A 20 5.61 -7.02 -1.05
CA SER A 20 4.32 -7.12 -0.36
C SER A 20 4.24 -8.34 0.57
N LEU A 21 4.74 -9.49 0.13
CA LEU A 21 4.74 -10.72 0.94
C LEU A 21 5.70 -10.60 2.12
N THR A 22 6.88 -10.03 1.91
CA THR A 22 7.86 -9.79 2.99
C THR A 22 7.28 -8.84 4.04
N LEU A 23 6.61 -7.76 3.64
CA LEU A 23 5.98 -6.83 4.57
C LEU A 23 4.87 -7.49 5.39
N ILE A 24 4.00 -8.28 4.74
CA ILE A 24 2.96 -9.07 5.43
C ILE A 24 3.58 -10.02 6.44
N LEU A 25 4.64 -10.74 6.07
CA LEU A 25 5.32 -11.70 6.94
C LEU A 25 6.01 -11.03 8.13
N ILE A 26 6.69 -9.90 7.91
CA ILE A 26 7.32 -9.13 8.99
C ILE A 26 6.26 -8.70 9.99
N GLU A 27 5.19 -8.05 9.52
CA GLU A 27 4.15 -7.52 10.39
C GLU A 27 3.37 -8.63 11.11
N TYR A 28 3.08 -9.75 10.43
CA TYR A 28 2.51 -10.93 11.06
C TYR A 28 3.37 -11.44 12.22
N ASN A 29 4.68 -11.54 12.02
CA ASN A 29 5.59 -12.00 13.08
C ASN A 29 5.67 -10.99 14.23
N THR A 30 5.67 -9.68 13.94
CA THR A 30 5.68 -8.65 14.98
C THR A 30 4.41 -8.68 15.85
N ILE A 31 3.24 -8.91 15.24
CA ILE A 31 1.97 -8.89 15.97
C ILE A 31 1.73 -10.19 16.74
N PHE A 32 1.98 -11.35 16.12
CA PHE A 32 1.54 -12.64 16.64
C PHE A 32 2.64 -13.45 17.35
N ASN A 33 3.91 -13.09 17.19
CA ASN A 33 5.04 -13.84 17.75
C ASN A 33 5.73 -13.13 18.93
N ASP A 34 5.31 -11.90 19.26
CA ASP A 34 5.85 -11.18 20.40
C ASP A 34 5.13 -11.60 21.69
N GLY A 35 5.88 -11.94 22.75
CA GLY A 35 5.36 -12.47 24.03
C GLY A 35 4.47 -11.50 24.82
N ASN A 36 4.23 -10.30 24.28
CA ASN A 36 3.37 -9.23 24.80
C ASN A 36 2.03 -9.12 24.05
N THR A 37 1.49 -10.24 23.57
CA THR A 37 0.23 -10.31 22.81
C THR A 37 -0.93 -9.54 23.46
N GLN A 38 -0.99 -9.47 24.79
CA GLN A 38 -2.03 -8.74 25.52
C GLN A 38 -2.10 -7.23 25.22
N ARG A 39 -0.97 -6.56 25.00
CA ARG A 39 -0.96 -5.10 24.72
C ARG A 39 -1.40 -4.76 23.30
N TYR A 40 -1.25 -5.70 22.36
CA TYR A 40 -1.64 -5.56 20.96
C TYR A 40 -3.05 -6.12 20.66
N THR A 41 -3.53 -7.08 21.45
CA THR A 41 -4.92 -7.56 21.35
C THR A 41 -5.92 -6.54 21.85
N ASP A 42 -5.57 -5.73 22.85
CA ASP A 42 -6.46 -4.71 23.43
C ASP A 42 -6.56 -3.47 22.52
N TYR A 43 -5.45 -3.06 21.91
CA TYR A 43 -5.43 -2.09 20.82
C TYR A 43 -5.57 -2.81 19.47
N SER A 44 -6.68 -3.54 19.38
CA SER A 44 -7.40 -4.10 18.23
C SER A 44 -6.63 -4.23 16.91
N ILE A 45 -6.67 -5.45 16.34
CA ILE A 45 -6.41 -5.81 14.92
C ILE A 45 -6.81 -4.71 13.90
N LEU A 46 -7.81 -3.89 14.22
CA LEU A 46 -8.22 -2.69 13.48
C LEU A 46 -7.08 -1.69 13.23
N LEU A 47 -6.11 -1.50 14.14
CA LEU A 47 -4.95 -0.61 13.94
C LEU A 47 -3.99 -1.10 12.85
N PHE A 48 -4.07 -2.40 12.51
CA PHE A 48 -3.21 -3.05 11.53
C PHE A 48 -3.93 -3.32 10.20
N ILE A 49 -5.25 -3.22 10.18
CA ILE A 49 -6.05 -3.59 9.01
C ILE A 49 -5.83 -2.62 7.83
N SER A 50 -5.56 -1.34 8.10
CA SER A 50 -5.20 -0.34 7.09
C SER A 50 -3.90 -0.76 6.39
N ARG A 51 -2.86 -1.12 7.16
CA ARG A 51 -1.55 -1.54 6.66
C ARG A 51 -1.60 -2.84 5.87
N TRP A 52 -2.32 -3.84 6.38
CA TRP A 52 -2.54 -5.09 5.65
C TRP A 52 -3.28 -4.86 4.34
N SER A 53 -4.27 -3.96 4.34
CA SER A 53 -4.98 -3.57 3.13
C SER A 53 -4.03 -2.89 2.14
N ILE A 54 -3.14 -2.01 2.60
CA ILE A 54 -2.12 -1.36 1.77
C ILE A 54 -1.16 -2.39 1.16
N TYR A 55 -0.70 -3.38 1.92
CA TYR A 55 0.12 -4.47 1.38
C TYR A 55 -0.60 -5.31 0.34
N PHE A 56 -1.88 -5.58 0.58
CA PHE A 56 -2.70 -6.30 -0.39
C PHE A 56 -2.85 -5.49 -1.68
N VAL A 57 -3.03 -4.17 -1.61
CA VAL A 57 -3.00 -3.31 -2.80
C VAL A 57 -1.64 -3.33 -3.49
N LEU A 58 -0.53 -3.34 -2.75
CA LEU A 58 0.81 -3.49 -3.32
C LEU A 58 0.98 -4.83 -4.05
N LEU A 59 0.48 -5.92 -3.46
CA LEU A 59 0.44 -7.25 -4.08
C LEU A 59 -0.35 -7.21 -5.39
N LEU A 60 -1.54 -6.62 -5.39
CA LEU A 60 -2.35 -6.45 -6.59
C LEU A 60 -1.64 -5.58 -7.64
N ALA A 61 -0.96 -4.51 -7.25
CA ALA A 61 -0.18 -3.68 -8.16
C ALA A 61 0.96 -4.49 -8.80
N GLY A 62 1.67 -5.31 -8.00
CA GLY A 62 2.72 -6.21 -8.47
C GLY A 62 2.20 -7.25 -9.45
N LEU A 63 1.12 -7.95 -9.12
CA LEU A 63 0.48 -8.94 -9.99
C LEU A 63 0.00 -8.31 -11.30
N ASN A 64 -0.68 -7.16 -11.24
CA ASN A 64 -1.13 -6.47 -12.45
C ASN A 64 0.02 -6.02 -13.33
N THR A 65 1.13 -5.54 -12.72
CA THR A 65 2.34 -5.18 -13.46
C THR A 65 2.97 -6.41 -14.12
N PHE A 66 3.01 -7.54 -13.41
CA PHE A 66 3.56 -8.81 -13.88
C PHE A 66 2.78 -9.34 -15.10
N PHE A 67 1.45 -9.28 -15.05
CA PHE A 67 0.56 -9.70 -16.14
C PHE A 67 0.25 -8.60 -17.18
N LYS A 68 0.83 -7.40 -17.03
CA LYS A 68 0.59 -6.23 -17.90
C LYS A 68 -0.89 -5.84 -18.03
N ALA A 69 -1.63 -5.94 -16.94
CA ALA A 69 -3.05 -5.59 -16.92
C ALA A 69 -3.24 -4.07 -17.06
N LYS A 70 -4.35 -3.66 -17.70
CA LYS A 70 -4.71 -2.24 -17.88
C LYS A 70 -4.97 -1.52 -16.55
N SER A 71 -5.34 -2.28 -15.52
CA SER A 71 -5.58 -1.83 -14.15
C SER A 71 -4.30 -1.50 -13.37
N THR A 72 -3.10 -1.74 -13.91
CA THR A 72 -1.82 -1.52 -13.20
C THR A 72 -1.73 -0.14 -12.57
N ASN A 73 -2.08 0.91 -13.34
CA ASN A 73 -1.98 2.28 -12.84
C ASN A 73 -3.01 2.59 -11.74
N LEU A 74 -4.20 1.98 -11.77
CA LEU A 74 -5.20 2.14 -10.70
C LEU A 74 -4.62 1.65 -9.38
N PHE A 75 -4.02 0.46 -9.37
CA PHE A 75 -3.47 -0.14 -8.16
C PHE A 75 -2.19 0.55 -7.69
N LEU A 76 -1.31 1.00 -8.61
CA LEU A 76 -0.13 1.79 -8.24
C LEU A 76 -0.53 3.14 -7.60
N LEU A 77 -1.54 3.82 -8.14
CA LEU A 77 -2.06 5.06 -7.57
C LEU A 77 -2.76 4.81 -6.23
N LEU A 78 -3.59 3.76 -6.16
CA LEU A 78 -4.26 3.39 -4.92
C LEU A 78 -3.25 3.09 -3.81
N PHE A 79 -2.22 2.29 -4.12
CA PHE A 79 -1.14 1.99 -3.17
C PHE A 79 -0.43 3.27 -2.74
N SER A 80 0.01 4.10 -3.69
CA SER A 80 0.76 5.32 -3.41
C SER A 80 -0.03 6.28 -2.51
N LEU A 81 -1.28 6.57 -2.87
CA LEU A 81 -2.15 7.46 -2.10
C LEU A 81 -2.47 6.90 -0.71
N SER A 82 -2.77 5.61 -0.62
CA SER A 82 -3.09 4.98 0.68
C SER A 82 -1.86 4.96 1.59
N ALA A 83 -0.68 4.62 1.08
CA ALA A 83 0.55 4.61 1.86
C ALA A 83 0.94 6.01 2.36
N LEU A 84 0.83 7.04 1.51
CA LEU A 84 1.08 8.43 1.92
C LEU A 84 0.08 8.91 2.96
N LEU A 85 -1.20 8.56 2.78
CA LEU A 85 -2.25 8.93 3.72
C LEU A 85 -2.05 8.22 5.06
N GLU A 86 -1.69 6.93 5.06
CA GLU A 86 -1.40 6.18 6.29
C GLU A 86 -0.22 6.80 7.07
N ILE A 87 0.87 7.16 6.39
CA ILE A 87 2.00 7.86 7.04
C ILE A 87 1.51 9.17 7.66
N TYR A 88 0.75 9.97 6.91
CA TYR A 88 0.25 11.25 7.40
C TYR A 88 -0.67 11.09 8.62
N ILE A 89 -1.59 10.12 8.59
CA ILE A 89 -2.50 9.88 9.70
C ILE A 89 -1.76 9.30 10.91
N ASN A 90 -0.83 8.36 10.71
CA ASN A 90 -0.01 7.80 11.79
C ASN A 90 0.78 8.88 12.54
N GLU A 91 1.31 9.88 11.82
CA GLU A 91 2.09 10.95 12.44
C GLU A 91 1.23 12.03 13.12
N ASN A 92 0.08 12.37 12.55
CA ASN A 92 -0.68 13.56 12.98
C ASN A 92 -1.95 13.26 13.78
N TYR A 93 -2.50 12.04 13.68
CA TYR A 93 -3.83 11.73 14.23
C TYR A 93 -3.86 10.46 15.08
N TYR A 94 -2.98 9.47 14.86
CA TYR A 94 -2.97 8.28 15.71
C TYR A 94 -2.50 8.62 17.12
N ILE A 95 -3.35 8.29 18.09
CA ILE A 95 -3.02 8.38 19.51
C ILE A 95 -1.89 7.40 19.85
N ILE A 96 -1.91 6.22 19.22
CA ILE A 96 -0.85 5.21 19.31
C ILE A 96 -0.28 5.03 17.92
N LYS A 97 0.97 5.45 17.73
CA LYS A 97 1.70 5.22 16.48
C LYS A 97 1.77 3.72 16.22
N SER A 98 1.25 3.32 15.07
CA SER A 98 1.25 1.92 14.63
C SER A 98 2.47 1.63 13.75
N ILE A 99 2.98 2.64 13.04
CA ILE A 99 4.14 2.56 12.15
C ILE A 99 5.38 3.15 12.83
N ASP A 100 6.49 2.41 12.81
CA ASP A 100 7.81 2.92 13.21
C ASP A 100 8.48 3.72 12.08
N ASP A 101 9.53 4.48 12.42
CA ASP A 101 10.21 5.36 11.46
C ASP A 101 10.73 4.60 10.23
N PHE A 102 11.29 3.40 10.43
CA PHE A 102 11.84 2.61 9.32
C PHE A 102 10.76 2.21 8.32
N HIS A 103 9.62 1.70 8.79
CA HIS A 103 8.48 1.33 7.95
C HIS A 103 7.85 2.56 7.29
N ALA A 104 7.79 3.70 7.98
CA ALA A 104 7.30 4.96 7.40
C ALA A 104 8.18 5.41 6.22
N TYR A 105 9.51 5.40 6.38
CA TYR A 105 10.43 5.75 5.29
C TYR A 105 10.34 4.75 4.13
N LEU A 106 10.19 3.46 4.41
CA LEU A 106 10.00 2.44 3.38
C LEU A 106 8.70 2.67 2.59
N PHE A 107 7.59 2.96 3.26
CA PHE A 107 6.32 3.30 2.61
C PHE A 107 6.43 4.57 1.78
N LEU A 108 7.10 5.60 2.30
CA LEU A 108 7.33 6.84 1.59
C LEU A 108 8.11 6.58 0.30
N MET A 109 9.21 5.83 0.38
CA MET A 109 10.02 5.48 -0.80
C MET A 109 9.19 4.70 -1.83
N LEU A 110 8.48 3.65 -1.40
CA LEU A 110 7.69 2.80 -2.30
C LEU A 110 6.52 3.57 -2.94
N SER A 111 5.84 4.42 -2.16
CA SER A 111 4.71 5.22 -2.65
C SER A 111 5.17 6.25 -3.69
N VAL A 112 6.31 6.91 -3.49
CA VAL A 112 6.90 7.84 -4.46
C VAL A 112 7.30 7.11 -5.74
N ILE A 113 7.95 5.95 -5.63
CA ILE A 113 8.30 5.12 -6.80
C ILE A 113 7.05 4.69 -7.57
N ALA A 114 6.02 4.21 -6.87
CA ALA A 114 4.77 3.80 -7.49
C ALA A 114 4.06 4.97 -8.21
N LEU A 115 4.08 6.16 -7.60
CA LEU A 115 3.52 7.37 -8.19
C LEU A 115 4.26 7.75 -9.48
N ILE A 116 5.59 7.75 -9.43
CA ILE A 116 6.45 8.04 -10.59
C ILE A 116 6.13 7.07 -11.73
N ILE A 117 6.06 5.77 -11.45
CA ILE A 117 5.72 4.75 -12.46
C ILE A 117 4.32 4.99 -13.03
N ALA A 118 3.32 5.28 -12.18
CA ALA A 118 1.97 5.56 -12.62
C ALA A 118 1.91 6.78 -13.54
N VAL A 119 2.57 7.89 -13.17
CA VAL A 119 2.66 9.13 -13.96
C VAL A 119 3.37 8.88 -15.30
N PHE A 120 4.51 8.18 -15.30
CA PHE A 120 5.21 7.82 -16.54
C PHE A 120 4.35 6.95 -17.46
N ASN A 121 3.60 5.99 -16.90
CA ASN A 121 2.68 5.19 -17.68
C ASN A 121 1.56 6.05 -18.29
N VAL A 122 1.04 7.04 -17.58
CA VAL A 122 0.05 8.00 -18.12
C VAL A 122 0.62 8.73 -19.32
N LEU A 123 1.79 9.35 -19.17
CA LEU A 123 2.43 10.14 -20.23
C LEU A 123 2.73 9.31 -21.48
N LYS A 124 3.07 8.03 -21.29
CA LYS A 124 3.50 7.14 -22.38
C LYS A 124 2.36 6.46 -23.13
N THR A 125 1.30 6.06 -22.43
CA THR A 125 0.22 5.26 -23.05
C THR A 125 -1.10 6.00 -23.14
N GLY A 126 -1.26 7.13 -22.46
CA GLY A 126 -2.54 7.84 -22.34
C GLY A 126 -3.63 7.03 -21.65
N GLN A 127 -3.29 5.90 -21.00
CA GLN A 127 -4.26 4.92 -20.51
C GLN A 127 -4.77 5.18 -19.09
N LEU A 128 -4.44 6.33 -18.50
CA LEU A 128 -5.04 6.69 -17.21
C LEU A 128 -6.40 7.35 -17.44
N LYS A 129 -7.47 6.58 -17.23
CA LYS A 129 -8.80 7.17 -17.23
C LYS A 129 -8.95 8.02 -15.97
N VAL A 130 -9.53 9.22 -16.10
CA VAL A 130 -9.84 10.11 -14.95
C VAL A 130 -10.60 9.36 -13.85
N ILE A 131 -11.51 8.47 -14.24
CA ILE A 131 -12.25 7.60 -13.30
C ILE A 131 -11.32 6.78 -12.39
N SER A 132 -10.16 6.33 -12.89
CA SER A 132 -9.19 5.56 -12.11
C SER A 132 -8.51 6.44 -11.06
N VAL A 133 -8.21 7.70 -11.35
CA VAL A 133 -7.69 8.65 -10.36
C VAL A 133 -8.71 8.86 -9.25
N VAL A 134 -9.95 9.17 -9.64
CA VAL A 134 -11.04 9.43 -8.69
C VAL A 134 -11.29 8.20 -7.80
N LEU A 135 -11.34 7.00 -8.39
CA LEU A 135 -11.47 5.75 -7.64
C LEU A 135 -10.29 5.53 -6.70
N SER A 136 -9.05 5.76 -7.12
CA SER A 136 -7.88 5.61 -6.25
C SER A 136 -7.95 6.54 -5.05
N ILE A 137 -8.41 7.79 -5.21
CA ILE A 137 -8.56 8.75 -4.10
C ILE A 137 -9.65 8.29 -3.12
N ILE A 138 -10.83 7.93 -3.62
CA ILE A 138 -11.95 7.49 -2.77
C ILE A 138 -11.56 6.22 -2.01
N LEU A 139 -11.00 5.23 -2.70
CA LEU A 139 -10.60 3.97 -2.09
C LEU A 139 -9.45 4.16 -1.09
N ALA A 140 -8.49 5.05 -1.35
CA ALA A 140 -7.43 5.35 -0.38
C ALA A 140 -8.01 5.93 0.93
N GLY A 141 -8.98 6.85 0.80
CA GLY A 141 -9.72 7.36 1.95
C GLY A 141 -10.42 6.23 2.73
N VAL A 142 -11.10 5.32 2.04
CA VAL A 142 -11.76 4.17 2.71
C VAL A 142 -10.77 3.22 3.37
N ILE A 143 -9.68 2.87 2.69
CA ILE A 143 -8.68 1.91 3.19
C ILE A 143 -8.02 2.41 4.48
N VAL A 144 -7.73 3.70 4.54
CA VAL A 144 -6.98 4.29 5.66
C VAL A 144 -7.94 4.88 6.70
N TYR A 145 -8.85 5.77 6.30
CA TYR A 145 -9.66 6.52 7.25
C TYR A 145 -10.77 5.68 7.90
N LEU A 146 -11.38 4.73 7.19
CA LEU A 146 -12.50 3.96 7.75
C LEU A 146 -12.07 3.09 8.95
N PRO A 147 -10.98 2.30 8.88
CA PRO A 147 -10.48 1.59 10.07
C PRO A 147 -10.21 2.51 11.25
N ASN A 148 -9.64 3.68 10.99
CA ASN A 148 -9.27 4.64 12.03
C ASN A 148 -10.47 5.28 12.69
N ALA A 149 -11.44 5.72 11.89
CA ALA A 149 -12.70 6.26 12.38
C ALA A 149 -13.46 5.22 13.23
N LEU A 150 -13.40 3.94 12.83
CA LEU A 150 -13.99 2.85 13.62
C LEU A 150 -13.27 2.69 14.97
N ILE A 151 -11.93 2.72 15.01
CA ILE A 151 -11.18 2.67 16.27
C ILE A 151 -11.57 3.82 17.19
N THR A 152 -11.55 5.06 16.70
CA THR A 152 -11.91 6.25 17.49
C THR A 152 -13.38 6.24 17.96
N TYR A 153 -14.26 5.51 17.27
CA TYR A 153 -15.65 5.38 17.70
C TYR A 153 -15.85 4.30 18.78
N TYR A 154 -15.10 3.19 18.71
CA TYR A 154 -15.23 2.07 19.63
C TYR A 154 -14.45 2.25 20.95
N PHE A 155 -13.45 3.12 20.99
CA PHE A 155 -12.58 3.39 22.15
C PHE A 155 -12.60 4.86 22.54
#